data_AF-A0A1V4ZWZ9-F1
#
_entry.id   AF-A0A1V4ZWZ9-F1
#
_cell.length_a   1.000
_cell.length_b   1.000
_cell.length_c   1.000
_cell.angle_alpha   90.00
_cell.angle_beta   90.00
_cell.angle_gamma   90.00
#
_symmetry.space_group_name_H-M   'P 1'
#
loop_
_entity.id
_entity.type
_entity.pdbx_description
1 polymer ?
#
loop_
_entity_poly.entity_id
_entity_poly.type
_entity_poly.pdbx_seq_one_letter_code
_entity_poly.pdbx_strand_id
1 'polypeptide(L)'
;MTSCRFLCCMLCIAFLITAGCTSLAIGEVTSSQDHLTVHIVNSGNPVTAGLQVRTYEIRNMEQRELTNTVVTAMLEKGENSVAVPLHLEPGTYKLYIYLTINNERKTASIKDVVV
;
A
#
# COMPACT_ATOMS: atom_id res chain seq x y z
N MET A 1 5.36 43.69 -18.39
CA MET A 1 5.55 42.23 -18.63
C MET A 1 6.17 41.48 -17.43
N THR A 2 6.21 42.06 -16.22
CA THR A 2 6.77 41.42 -15.01
C THR A 2 5.69 40.84 -14.07
N SER A 3 4.48 41.42 -14.02
CA SER A 3 3.39 40.89 -13.17
C SER A 3 2.87 39.51 -13.57
N CYS A 4 2.91 39.17 -14.86
CA CYS A 4 2.41 37.87 -15.35
C CYS A 4 3.33 36.69 -14.95
N ARG A 5 4.65 36.94 -14.82
CA ARG A 5 5.63 35.93 -14.37
C ARG A 5 5.50 35.62 -12.88
N PHE A 6 5.24 36.63 -12.05
CA PHE A 6 5.03 36.45 -10.61
C PHE A 6 3.71 35.74 -10.29
N LEU A 7 2.63 36.06 -11.02
CA LEU A 7 1.33 35.43 -10.82
C LEU A 7 1.37 33.92 -11.17
N CYS A 8 2.13 33.55 -12.20
CA CYS A 8 2.31 32.16 -12.61
C CYS A 8 3.12 31.34 -11.59
N CYS A 9 4.20 31.90 -11.03
CA CYS A 9 4.96 31.23 -9.96
C CYS A 9 4.17 31.02 -8.68
N MET A 10 3.34 32.00 -8.27
CA MET A 10 2.52 31.90 -7.06
C MET A 10 1.44 30.82 -7.18
N LEU A 11 0.87 30.67 -8.38
CA LEU A 11 -0.09 29.60 -8.71
C LEU A 11 0.58 28.21 -8.65
N CYS A 12 1.79 28.06 -9.19
CA CYS A 12 2.53 26.79 -9.11
C CYS A 12 2.87 26.38 -7.66
N ILE A 13 3.16 27.34 -6.78
CA ILE A 13 3.44 27.07 -5.36
C ILE A 13 2.16 26.60 -4.64
N ALA A 14 1.00 27.18 -4.95
CA ALA A 14 -0.28 26.76 -4.37
C ALA A 14 -0.66 25.31 -4.74
N PHE A 15 -0.30 24.83 -5.93
CA PHE A 15 -0.54 23.45 -6.37
C PHE A 15 0.38 22.41 -5.69
N LEU A 16 1.53 22.80 -5.15
CA LEU A 16 2.43 21.87 -4.46
C LEU A 16 1.90 21.45 -3.07
N ILE A 17 0.99 22.22 -2.47
CA ILE A 17 0.50 22.00 -1.11
C ILE A 17 -0.68 21.01 -1.08
N THR A 18 -1.23 20.61 -2.23
CA THR A 18 -2.29 19.60 -2.32
C THR A 18 -1.75 18.17 -2.41
N ALA A 19 -0.45 17.96 -2.19
CA ALA A 19 0.09 16.62 -2.00
C ALA A 19 -0.62 15.99 -0.78
N GLY A 20 -1.53 15.05 -1.05
CA GLY A 20 -2.38 14.45 -0.03
C GLY A 20 -1.55 13.89 1.12
N CYS A 21 -1.69 14.48 2.30
CA CYS A 21 -1.06 13.98 3.51
C CYS A 21 -1.80 12.71 3.93
N THR A 22 -1.36 11.55 3.45
CA THR A 22 -1.91 10.26 3.90
C THR A 22 -1.23 9.88 5.21
N SER A 23 -2.01 9.71 6.27
CA SER A 23 -1.47 9.28 7.57
C SER A 23 -0.99 7.83 7.58
N LEU A 24 -1.27 7.07 6.53
CA LEU A 24 -0.94 5.66 6.38
C LEU A 24 -0.29 5.41 5.02
N ALA A 25 0.83 4.70 5.01
CA ALA A 25 1.55 4.31 3.80
C ALA A 25 1.91 2.83 3.84
N ILE A 26 1.73 2.14 2.71
CA ILE A 26 2.19 0.76 2.51
C ILE A 26 3.58 0.83 1.89
N GLY A 27 4.55 0.21 2.57
CA GLY A 27 5.96 0.21 2.21
C GLY A 27 6.36 -1.03 1.40
N GLU A 28 7.49 -1.61 1.80
CA GLU A 28 8.03 -2.84 1.23
C GLU A 28 7.20 -4.05 1.64
N VAL A 29 7.25 -5.07 0.78
CA VAL A 29 6.53 -6.33 0.97
C VAL A 29 7.53 -7.45 0.72
N THR A 30 7.76 -8.27 1.73
CA THR A 30 8.70 -9.39 1.67
C THR A 30 7.93 -10.70 1.78
N SER A 31 8.28 -11.68 0.94
CA SER A 31 7.69 -13.01 0.97
C SER A 31 8.62 -13.96 1.72
N SER A 32 8.07 -14.72 2.65
CA SER A 32 8.69 -15.87 3.30
C SER A 32 7.92 -17.14 2.93
N GLN A 33 8.36 -18.32 3.39
CA GLN A 33 7.74 -19.61 3.03
C GLN A 33 6.24 -19.65 3.33
N ASP A 34 5.79 -19.13 4.48
CA ASP A 34 4.39 -19.27 4.94
C ASP A 34 3.66 -17.95 5.18
N HIS A 35 4.34 -16.82 5.00
CA HIS A 35 3.76 -15.51 5.23
C HIS A 35 4.37 -14.43 4.36
N LEU A 36 3.53 -13.44 4.07
CA LEU A 36 3.92 -12.17 3.50
C LEU A 36 4.06 -11.14 4.62
N THR A 37 5.22 -10.50 4.74
CA THR A 37 5.40 -9.37 5.67
C THR A 37 5.19 -8.07 4.91
N VAL A 38 4.21 -7.29 5.35
CA VAL A 38 3.89 -5.98 4.79
C VAL A 38 4.34 -4.90 5.76
N HIS A 39 5.24 -4.03 5.31
CA HIS A 39 5.66 -2.86 6.07
C HIS A 39 4.62 -1.74 5.92
N ILE A 40 4.19 -1.16 7.04
CA ILE A 40 3.20 -0.08 7.06
C ILE A 40 3.73 1.05 7.94
N VAL A 41 3.69 2.27 7.43
CA VAL A 41 4.02 3.48 8.19
C VAL A 41 2.73 4.18 8.58
N ASN A 42 2.52 4.40 9.88
CA ASN A 42 1.42 5.17 10.43
C ASN A 42 1.96 6.46 11.08
N SER A 43 1.75 7.61 10.44
CA SER A 43 2.14 8.91 11.01
C SER A 43 1.09 9.49 11.98
N GLY A 44 -0.09 8.86 12.06
CA GLY A 44 -1.21 9.27 12.89
C GLY A 44 -1.23 8.65 14.29
N ASN A 45 -2.43 8.60 14.87
CA ASN A 45 -2.67 7.91 16.13
C ASN A 45 -2.74 6.38 15.92
N PRO A 46 -2.45 5.57 16.95
CA PRO A 46 -2.64 4.13 16.87
C PRO A 46 -4.06 3.75 16.46
N VAL A 47 -4.17 2.76 15.58
CA VAL A 47 -5.47 2.37 15.00
C VAL A 47 -5.50 0.90 14.59
N THR A 48 -6.63 0.24 14.85
CA THR A 48 -6.90 -1.09 14.32
C THR A 48 -7.26 -0.98 12.84
N ALA A 49 -6.49 -1.63 11.98
CA ALA A 49 -6.69 -1.63 10.53
C ALA A 49 -6.85 -3.06 9.99
N GLY A 50 -7.70 -3.21 8.97
CA GLY A 50 -7.78 -4.39 8.15
C GLY A 50 -6.82 -4.30 6.98
N LEU A 51 -5.92 -5.27 6.87
CA LEU A 51 -5.00 -5.45 5.74
C LEU A 51 -5.53 -6.57 4.85
N GLN A 52 -5.98 -6.21 3.66
CA GLN A 52 -6.44 -7.15 2.64
C GLN A 52 -5.37 -7.32 1.56
N VAL A 53 -5.00 -8.55 1.24
CA VAL A 53 -4.06 -8.91 0.18
C VAL A 53 -4.76 -9.81 -0.82
N ARG A 54 -4.91 -9.34 -2.05
CA ARG A 54 -5.32 -10.16 -3.19
C ARG A 54 -4.10 -10.56 -4.00
N THR A 55 -3.97 -11.85 -4.26
CA THR A 55 -2.82 -12.44 -4.94
C THR A 55 -3.23 -12.93 -6.31
N TYR A 56 -2.52 -12.50 -7.34
CA TYR A 56 -2.68 -12.96 -8.71
C TYR A 56 -1.40 -13.64 -9.17
N GLU A 57 -1.50 -14.84 -9.73
CA GLU A 57 -0.42 -15.47 -10.49
C GLU A 57 -0.33 -14.80 -11.86
N ILE A 58 0.90 -14.47 -12.29
CA ILE A 58 1.18 -14.05 -13.66
C ILE A 58 1.78 -15.23 -14.40
N ARG A 59 1.04 -15.77 -15.37
CA ARG A 59 1.51 -16.86 -16.22
C ARG A 59 0.99 -16.67 -17.64
N ASN A 60 1.84 -16.90 -18.64
CA ASN A 60 1.49 -16.77 -20.06
C ASN A 60 0.85 -15.40 -20.41
N MET A 61 1.32 -14.32 -19.78
CA MET A 61 0.77 -12.95 -19.91
C MET A 61 -0.66 -12.77 -19.39
N GLU A 62 -1.20 -13.72 -18.63
CA GLU A 62 -2.50 -13.65 -17.98
C GLU A 62 -2.35 -13.46 -16.47
N GLN A 63 -3.34 -12.79 -15.85
CA GLN A 63 -3.46 -12.69 -14.39
C GLN A 63 -4.59 -13.59 -13.91
N ARG A 64 -4.26 -14.55 -13.05
CA ARG A 64 -5.24 -15.45 -12.42
C ARG A 64 -5.27 -15.18 -10.93
N GLU A 65 -6.44 -14.85 -10.40
CA GLU A 65 -6.63 -14.70 -8.95
C GLU A 65 -6.41 -16.05 -8.26
N LEU A 66 -5.54 -16.08 -7.26
CA LEU A 66 -5.26 -17.26 -6.44
C LEU A 66 -5.97 -17.19 -5.09
N THR A 67 -5.87 -16.06 -4.40
CA THR A 67 -6.43 -15.90 -3.06
C THR A 67 -6.69 -14.44 -2.73
N ASN A 68 -7.52 -14.25 -1.71
CA ASN A 68 -7.86 -12.98 -1.09
C ASN A 68 -7.85 -13.16 0.43
N THR A 69 -6.76 -12.75 1.07
CA THR A 69 -6.55 -12.87 2.52
C THR A 69 -6.82 -11.54 3.21
N VAL A 70 -7.49 -11.56 4.36
CA VAL A 70 -7.70 -10.38 5.21
C VAL A 70 -7.19 -10.67 6.60
N VAL A 71 -6.35 -9.79 7.14
CA VAL A 71 -5.92 -9.82 8.55
C VAL A 71 -6.20 -8.49 9.20
N THR A 72 -6.42 -8.50 10.51
CA THR A 72 -6.55 -7.28 11.31
C THR A 72 -5.29 -7.10 12.14
N ALA A 73 -4.75 -5.89 12.16
CA ALA A 73 -3.58 -5.53 12.97
C ALA A 73 -3.81 -4.19 13.69
N MET A 74 -3.27 -4.09 14.90
CA MET A 74 -3.10 -2.79 15.56
C MET A 74 -1.88 -2.11 14.95
N LEU A 75 -2.06 -0.94 14.36
CA LEU A 75 -0.98 -0.13 13.80
C LEU A 75 -0.58 0.94 14.80
N GLU A 76 0.57 0.79 15.42
CA GLU A 76 1.16 1.81 16.29
C GLU A 76 1.67 3.00 15.47
N LYS A 77 1.92 4.13 16.12
CA LYS A 77 2.56 5.28 15.47
C LYS A 77 3.99 4.91 15.07
N GLY A 78 4.34 5.13 13.81
CA GLY A 78 5.65 4.81 13.23
C GLY A 78 5.59 3.61 12.30
N GLU A 79 6.65 2.82 12.30
CA GLU A 79 6.80 1.63 11.45
C GLU A 79 6.13 0.41 12.08
N ASN A 80 5.41 -0.35 11.27
CA ASN A 80 4.72 -1.57 11.64
C ASN A 80 5.06 -2.66 10.62
N SER A 81 5.15 -3.90 11.09
CA SER A 81 5.30 -5.08 10.24
C SER A 81 4.14 -6.00 10.49
N VAL A 82 3.34 -6.26 9.45
CA VAL A 82 2.14 -7.11 9.56
C VAL A 82 2.37 -8.38 8.75
N ALA A 83 2.28 -9.52 9.43
CA ALA A 83 2.34 -10.83 8.79
C ALA A 83 0.96 -11.23 8.26
N VAL A 84 0.90 -11.57 6.98
CA VAL A 84 -0.29 -12.11 6.32
C VAL A 84 -0.02 -13.57 5.99
N PRO A 85 -0.81 -14.53 6.49
CA PRO A 85 -0.63 -15.94 6.17
C PRO A 85 -0.88 -16.13 4.67
N LEU A 86 0.17 -16.50 3.95
CA LEU A 86 0.16 -16.65 2.51
C LEU A 86 1.35 -17.53 2.12
N HIS A 87 1.04 -18.70 1.57
CA HIS A 87 2.02 -19.56 0.94
C HIS A 87 2.00 -19.32 -0.57
N LEU A 88 3.18 -19.07 -1.15
CA LEU A 88 3.37 -18.90 -2.59
C LEU A 88 4.36 -19.95 -3.07
N GLU A 89 3.96 -20.72 -4.07
CA GLU A 89 4.87 -21.58 -4.82
C GLU A 89 5.88 -20.73 -5.61
N PRO A 90 6.98 -21.30 -6.13
CA PRO A 90 7.88 -20.57 -7.01
C PRO A 90 7.17 -20.03 -8.25
N GLY A 91 7.33 -18.74 -8.53
CA GLY A 91 6.57 -18.07 -9.59
C GLY A 91 6.60 -16.55 -9.54
N THR A 92 5.86 -15.92 -10.46
CA THR A 92 5.69 -14.46 -10.52
C THR A 92 4.26 -14.09 -10.14
N TYR A 93 4.13 -13.16 -9.22
CA TYR A 93 2.85 -12.77 -8.62
C TYR A 93 2.65 -11.26 -8.63
N LYS A 94 1.38 -10.84 -8.71
CA LYS A 94 0.95 -9.47 -8.49
C LYS A 94 0.06 -9.42 -7.25
N LEU A 95 0.46 -8.61 -6.29
CA LEU A 95 -0.22 -8.44 -5.01
C LEU A 95 -0.94 -7.09 -5.02
N TYR A 96 -2.24 -7.11 -4.75
CA TYR A 96 -3.03 -5.91 -4.49
C TYR A 96 -3.30 -5.83 -3.00
N ILE A 97 -2.70 -4.85 -2.36
CA ILE A 97 -2.71 -4.68 -0.91
C ILE A 97 -3.55 -3.47 -0.59
N TYR A 98 -4.56 -3.66 0.24
CA TYR A 98 -5.49 -2.63 0.67
C TYR A 98 -5.44 -2.49 2.18
N LEU A 99 -5.30 -1.25 2.64
CA LEU A 99 -5.45 -0.92 4.05
C LEU A 99 -6.81 -0.28 4.28
N THR A 100 -7.56 -0.84 5.23
CA THR A 100 -8.94 -0.46 5.53
C THR A 100 -9.07 -0.09 7.00
N ILE A 101 -9.83 0.95 7.30
CA ILE A 101 -10.19 1.36 8.66
C ILE A 101 -11.68 1.65 8.64
N ASN A 102 -12.44 1.06 9.57
CA ASN A 102 -13.91 1.18 9.64
C ASN A 102 -14.57 0.88 8.29
N ASN A 103 -14.15 -0.19 7.62
CA ASN A 103 -14.62 -0.61 6.30
C ASN A 103 -14.36 0.37 5.14
N GLU A 104 -13.61 1.46 5.39
CA GLU A 104 -13.18 2.38 4.34
C GLU A 104 -11.73 2.12 3.94
N ARG A 105 -11.48 2.03 2.63
CA ARG A 105 -10.12 1.95 2.09
C ARG A 105 -9.40 3.29 2.31
N LYS A 106 -8.27 3.25 3.02
CA LYS A 106 -7.44 4.42 3.29
C LYS A 106 -6.25 4.52 2.35
N THR A 107 -5.63 3.40 2.03
CA THR A 107 -4.53 3.35 1.05
C THR A 107 -4.50 2.00 0.34
N ALA A 108 -3.82 1.96 -0.79
CA ALA A 108 -3.62 0.77 -1.59
C ALA A 108 -2.23 0.78 -2.23
N SER A 109 -1.63 -0.40 -2.37
CA SER A 109 -0.40 -0.59 -3.12
C SER A 109 -0.52 -1.83 -3.98
N ILE A 110 0.07 -1.77 -5.17
CA ILE A 110 0.25 -2.93 -6.04
C ILE A 110 1.75 -3.26 -6.02
N LYS A 111 2.10 -4.52 -5.77
CA LYS A 111 3.48 -4.99 -5.74
C LYS A 111 3.61 -6.23 -6.62
N ASP A 112 4.68 -6.28 -7.39
CA ASP A 112 5.08 -7.50 -8.08
C ASP A 112 6.08 -8.24 -7.19
N VAL A 113 5.92 -9.55 -7.05
CA VAL A 113 6.77 -10.41 -6.22
C VAL A 113 7.17 -11.63 -7.04
N VAL A 114 8.44 -12.00 -6.94
CA VAL A 114 8.98 -13.24 -7.50
C VAL A 114 9.45 -14.09 -6.32
N VAL A 115 8.93 -15.31 -6.24
CA VAL A 115 9.30 -16.34 -5.26
C VAL A 115 10.06 -17.44 -5.98
#